data_AF-A0A6I5RUI0-F1
#
_entry.id   AF-A0A6I5RUI0-F1
#
_cell.length_a   1.000
_cell.length_b   1.000
_cell.length_c   1.000
_cell.angle_alpha   90.00
_cell.angle_beta   90.00
_cell.angle_gamma   90.00
#
_symmetry.space_group_name_H-M   'P 1'
#
loop_
_entity.id
_entity.type
_entity.pdbx_description
1 polymer ?
#
loop_
_entity_poly.entity_id
_entity_poly.type
_entity_poly.pdbx_seq_one_letter_code
_entity_poly.pdbx_strand_id
1 'polypeptide(L)'
;IIGLVLSVITYAAINAVISRYAMKTGLSVALFSRVLFGRTGATLATLIFFATAIYYSVFEGSVIAIAIHDYVSSMSLNQAYLLVVLYSVPLIFGSVQNWMDKLNGVLLPFYLIGLVALVVMTIAEYGYSSAWLHMGPASGPVENGWWQCFSYFMGVWILMMYTWDYARFGRKQDASFHSRFNFGLPFYTFTFLINGLVGIFIAGTIPTPGGLTEVSVVKAIVELMGVWGLI
;
A
#
# COMPACT_ATOMS: atom_id res chain seq x y z
N ILE A 1 -12.71 -10.08 -3.44
CA ILE A 1 -11.86 -10.49 -4.59
C ILE A 1 -12.27 -9.80 -5.89
N ILE A 2 -13.53 -9.91 -6.36
CA ILE A 2 -13.95 -9.26 -7.62
C ILE A 2 -13.64 -7.75 -7.64
N GLY A 3 -13.98 -7.03 -6.56
CA GLY A 3 -13.65 -5.60 -6.43
C GLY A 3 -12.15 -5.30 -6.54
N LEU A 4 -11.30 -6.09 -5.88
CA LEU A 4 -9.83 -6.01 -5.98
C LEU A 4 -9.34 -6.20 -7.43
N VAL A 5 -9.85 -7.21 -8.14
CA VAL A 5 -9.47 -7.48 -9.54
C VAL A 5 -9.85 -6.31 -10.44
N LEU A 6 -11.06 -5.78 -10.27
CA LEU A 6 -11.49 -4.58 -11.01
C LEU A 6 -10.58 -3.39 -10.71
N SER A 7 -10.23 -3.17 -9.43
CA SER A 7 -9.28 -2.12 -9.05
C SER A 7 -7.94 -2.31 -9.72
N VAL A 8 -7.36 -3.52 -9.75
CA VAL A 8 -6.10 -3.80 -10.45
C VAL A 8 -6.19 -3.44 -11.94
N ILE A 9 -7.24 -3.87 -12.62
CA ILE A 9 -7.43 -3.60 -14.05
C ILE A 9 -7.54 -2.10 -14.31
N THR A 10 -8.40 -1.40 -13.58
CA THR A 10 -8.61 0.04 -13.75
C THR A 10 -7.35 0.83 -13.40
N TYR A 11 -6.68 0.47 -12.29
CA TYR A 11 -5.47 1.14 -11.84
C TYR A 11 -4.33 0.96 -12.85
N ALA A 12 -4.16 -0.25 -13.40
CA ALA A 12 -3.20 -0.52 -14.47
C ALA A 12 -3.51 0.26 -15.75
N ALA A 13 -4.77 0.30 -16.18
CA ALA A 13 -5.17 1.01 -17.39
C ALA A 13 -4.91 2.53 -17.29
N ILE A 14 -5.31 3.14 -16.17
CA ILE A 14 -5.13 4.58 -15.96
C ILE A 14 -3.62 4.92 -15.85
N ASN A 15 -2.85 4.18 -15.06
CA ASN A 15 -1.43 4.46 -14.89
C ASN A 15 -0.60 4.15 -16.14
N ALA A 16 -1.03 3.23 -17.00
CA ALA A 16 -0.41 3.05 -18.31
C ALA A 16 -0.51 4.33 -19.16
N VAL A 17 -1.63 5.06 -19.08
CA VAL A 17 -1.81 6.34 -19.78
C VAL A 17 -1.00 7.45 -19.09
N ILE A 18 -1.13 7.58 -17.77
CA ILE A 18 -0.41 8.60 -16.97
C ILE A 18 1.10 8.48 -17.18
N SER A 19 1.65 7.28 -17.03
CA SER A 19 3.10 7.05 -17.14
C SER A 19 3.64 7.44 -18.51
N ARG A 20 2.96 7.06 -19.61
CA ARG A 20 3.34 7.48 -20.98
C ARG A 20 3.31 8.99 -21.14
N TYR A 21 2.27 9.63 -20.64
CA TYR A 21 2.12 11.08 -20.74
C TYR A 21 3.20 11.81 -19.93
N ALA A 22 3.44 11.37 -18.69
CA ALA A 22 4.46 11.93 -17.81
C ALA A 22 5.86 11.76 -18.42
N MET A 23 6.22 10.58 -18.94
CA MET A 23 7.50 10.34 -19.64
C MET A 23 7.67 11.22 -20.89
N LYS A 24 6.60 11.40 -21.66
CA LYS A 24 6.64 12.21 -22.89
C LYS A 24 6.89 13.69 -22.59
N THR A 25 6.23 14.21 -21.55
CA THR A 25 6.17 15.65 -21.25
C THR A 25 7.15 16.12 -20.17
N GLY A 26 7.59 15.23 -19.27
CA GLY A 26 8.43 15.58 -18.13
C GLY A 26 7.72 16.38 -17.03
N LEU A 27 6.40 16.59 -17.14
CA LEU A 27 5.64 17.34 -16.15
C LEU A 27 5.52 16.55 -14.85
N SER A 28 5.59 17.22 -13.69
CA SER A 28 5.06 16.67 -12.42
C SER A 28 3.55 16.86 -12.34
N VAL A 29 2.91 16.23 -11.35
CA VAL A 29 1.49 16.45 -11.04
C VAL A 29 1.21 17.93 -10.84
N ALA A 30 2.02 18.63 -10.04
CA ALA A 30 1.82 20.05 -9.75
C ALA A 30 1.90 20.93 -11.02
N LEU A 31 2.83 20.62 -11.93
CA LEU A 31 2.96 21.34 -13.20
C LEU A 31 1.78 21.03 -14.12
N PHE A 32 1.36 19.76 -14.19
CA PHE A 32 0.18 19.37 -14.96
C PHE A 32 -1.10 20.05 -14.45
N SER A 33 -1.33 20.06 -13.13
CA SER A 33 -2.47 20.76 -12.52
C SER A 33 -2.45 22.25 -12.83
N ARG A 34 -1.27 22.87 -12.89
CA ARG A 34 -1.14 24.30 -13.27
C ARG A 34 -1.48 24.55 -14.73
N VAL A 35 -1.12 23.64 -15.63
CA VAL A 35 -1.50 23.73 -17.05
C VAL A 35 -3.02 23.60 -17.22
N LEU A 36 -3.65 22.69 -16.47
CA LEU A 36 -5.07 22.38 -16.63
C LEU A 36 -6.00 23.38 -15.92
N PHE A 37 -5.67 23.78 -14.69
CA PHE A 37 -6.56 24.56 -13.81
C PHE A 37 -6.03 25.97 -13.50
N GLY A 38 -4.91 26.37 -14.09
CA GLY A 38 -4.23 27.61 -13.75
C GLY A 38 -3.64 27.61 -12.34
N ARG A 39 -3.20 28.78 -11.86
CA ARG A 39 -2.45 28.90 -10.60
C ARG A 39 -3.33 28.57 -9.37
N THR A 40 -4.54 29.10 -9.33
CA THR A 40 -5.45 28.93 -8.18
C THR A 40 -5.93 27.49 -8.04
N GLY A 41 -6.36 26.86 -9.14
CA GLY A 41 -6.81 25.47 -9.13
C GLY A 41 -5.68 24.49 -8.82
N ALA A 42 -4.45 24.77 -9.28
CA ALA A 42 -3.29 23.98 -8.92
C ALA A 42 -2.97 24.03 -7.42
N THR A 43 -3.12 25.19 -6.78
CA THR A 43 -2.94 25.30 -5.32
C THR A 43 -3.95 24.42 -4.57
N LEU A 44 -5.22 24.45 -4.97
CA LEU A 44 -6.25 23.63 -4.33
C LEU A 44 -5.98 22.12 -4.52
N ALA A 45 -5.66 21.70 -5.74
CA ALA A 45 -5.30 20.31 -6.02
C ALA A 45 -4.09 19.84 -5.20
N THR A 46 -3.07 20.71 -5.08
CA THR A 46 -1.88 20.43 -4.28
C THR A 46 -2.23 20.31 -2.79
N LEU A 47 -3.11 21.17 -2.27
CA LEU A 47 -3.54 21.12 -0.88
C LEU A 47 -4.28 19.81 -0.55
N ILE A 48 -5.19 19.38 -1.43
CA ILE A 48 -5.93 18.11 -1.28
C ILE A 48 -4.96 16.93 -1.30
N PHE A 49 -4.02 16.94 -2.24
CA PHE A 49 -3.00 15.88 -2.34
C PHE A 49 -2.12 15.83 -1.09
N PHE A 50 -1.67 16.99 -0.61
CA PHE A 50 -0.87 17.13 0.60
C PHE A 50 -1.62 16.64 1.86
N ALA A 51 -2.88 17.04 2.05
CA ALA A 51 -3.69 16.58 3.17
C ALA A 51 -3.86 15.06 3.15
N THR A 52 -4.05 14.48 1.97
CA THR A 52 -4.16 13.03 1.80
C THR A 52 -2.83 12.32 2.10
N ALA A 53 -1.70 12.88 1.65
CA ALA A 53 -0.38 12.34 1.95
C ALA A 53 -0.08 12.35 3.47
N ILE A 54 -0.47 13.41 4.18
CA ILE A 54 -0.39 13.46 5.65
C ILE A 54 -1.23 12.36 6.27
N TYR A 55 -2.49 12.21 5.83
CA TYR A 55 -3.37 11.18 6.35
C TYR A 55 -2.74 9.79 6.24
N TYR A 56 -2.24 9.41 5.06
CA TYR A 56 -1.57 8.12 4.87
C TYR A 56 -0.28 8.03 5.70
N SER A 57 0.54 9.08 5.76
CA SER A 57 1.77 9.07 6.55
C SER A 57 1.51 8.86 8.05
N VAL A 58 0.47 9.49 8.59
CA VAL A 58 0.08 9.35 10.00
C VAL A 58 -0.55 7.97 10.23
N PHE A 59 -1.42 7.53 9.33
CA PHE A 59 -2.06 6.23 9.41
C PHE A 59 -1.03 5.08 9.40
N GLU A 60 -0.17 5.01 8.40
CA GLU A 60 0.88 3.98 8.28
C GLU A 60 1.86 4.05 9.46
N GLY A 61 2.29 5.26 9.84
CA GLY A 61 3.15 5.45 11.01
C GLY A 61 2.47 4.98 12.31
N SER A 62 1.15 5.11 12.41
CA SER A 62 0.42 4.67 13.60
C SER A 62 0.34 3.15 13.73
N VAL A 63 0.16 2.46 12.60
CA VAL A 63 0.15 0.99 12.57
C VAL A 63 1.49 0.43 13.03
N ILE A 64 2.60 1.01 12.55
CA ILE A 64 3.97 0.64 12.98
C ILE A 64 4.17 0.90 14.47
N ALA A 65 3.73 2.05 14.98
CA ALA A 65 3.86 2.37 16.40
C ALA A 65 3.08 1.39 17.28
N ILE A 66 1.89 0.97 16.85
CA ILE A 66 1.11 -0.04 17.56
C ILE A 66 1.83 -1.40 17.53
N ALA A 67 2.41 -1.80 16.40
CA ALA A 67 3.20 -3.03 16.29
C ALA A 67 4.40 -3.03 17.26
N ILE A 68 5.12 -1.91 17.36
CA ILE A 68 6.24 -1.73 18.29
C ILE A 68 5.76 -1.81 19.74
N HIS A 69 4.66 -1.14 20.08
CA HIS A 69 4.11 -1.16 21.43
C HIS A 69 3.66 -2.57 21.84
N ASP A 70 3.06 -3.31 20.92
CA ASP A 70 2.61 -4.69 21.14
C ASP A 70 3.78 -5.64 21.36
N TYR A 71 4.84 -5.51 20.54
CA TYR A 71 6.07 -6.29 20.68
C TYR A 71 6.88 -5.91 21.94
N VAL A 72 6.96 -4.62 22.26
CA VAL A 72 7.70 -4.07 23.41
C VAL A 72 6.71 -3.50 24.43
N SER A 73 6.05 -4.38 25.18
CA SER A 73 5.01 -4.00 26.14
C SER A 73 5.47 -3.02 27.24
N SER A 74 6.77 -2.90 27.51
CA SER A 74 7.33 -1.93 28.44
C SER A 74 7.38 -0.50 27.90
N MET A 75 7.22 -0.30 26.58
CA MET A 75 7.22 1.01 25.94
C MET A 75 5.79 1.54 25.88
N SER A 76 5.55 2.78 26.32
CA SER A 76 4.22 3.39 26.14
C SER A 76 3.94 3.68 24.66
N LEU A 77 2.67 3.67 24.26
CA LEU A 77 2.28 3.97 22.87
C LEU A 77 2.78 5.37 22.40
N ASN A 78 2.80 6.36 23.29
CA ASN A 78 3.34 7.69 22.98
C ASN A 78 4.84 7.66 22.67
N GLN A 79 5.61 6.82 23.38
CA GLN A 79 7.02 6.62 23.09
C GLN A 79 7.21 5.89 21.76
N ALA A 80 6.36 4.92 21.43
CA ALA A 80 6.39 4.24 20.14
C ALA A 80 6.09 5.20 18.98
N TYR A 81 5.10 6.09 19.11
CA TYR A 81 4.85 7.15 18.13
C TYR A 81 6.05 8.07 17.96
N LEU A 82 6.65 8.52 19.07
CA LEU A 82 7.83 9.37 19.03
C LEU A 82 8.99 8.67 18.32
N LEU A 83 9.23 7.38 18.62
CA LEU A 83 10.24 6.57 17.95
C LEU A 83 10.00 6.52 16.44
N VAL A 84 8.76 6.25 16.01
CA VAL A 84 8.39 6.19 14.59
C VAL A 84 8.68 7.50 13.88
N VAL A 85 8.30 8.63 14.47
CA VAL A 85 8.60 9.96 13.93
C VAL A 85 10.11 10.21 13.86
N LEU A 86 10.83 9.87 14.92
CA LEU A 86 12.27 10.13 15.04
C LEU A 86 13.11 9.33 14.03
N TYR A 87 12.69 8.14 13.60
CA TYR A 87 13.42 7.41 12.55
C TYR A 87 12.89 7.75 11.15
N SER A 88 11.58 7.94 10.97
CA SER A 88 10.97 8.12 9.65
C SER A 88 11.33 9.48 9.02
N VAL A 89 11.33 10.56 9.82
CA VAL A 89 11.62 11.90 9.31
C VAL A 89 13.08 12.02 8.83
N PRO A 90 14.10 11.59 9.59
CA PRO A 90 15.49 11.65 9.11
C PRO A 90 15.77 10.80 7.87
N LEU A 91 15.11 9.65 7.72
CA LEU A 91 15.28 8.81 6.54
C LEU A 91 14.95 9.54 5.23
N ILE A 92 14.00 10.46 5.26
CA ILE A 92 13.57 11.23 4.08
C ILE A 92 14.61 12.30 3.70
N PHE A 93 15.42 12.81 4.66
CA PHE A 93 16.45 13.82 4.38
C PHE A 93 17.58 13.29 3.49
N GLY A 94 17.76 11.97 3.36
CA GLY A 94 18.79 11.34 2.52
C GLY A 94 18.61 11.48 1.00
N SER A 95 17.63 12.26 0.52
CA SER A 95 17.17 12.32 -0.88
C SER A 95 16.45 11.05 -1.36
N VAL A 96 15.24 11.22 -1.88
CA VAL A 96 14.39 10.12 -2.35
C VAL A 96 15.08 9.30 -3.46
N GLN A 97 15.75 9.95 -4.40
CA GLN A 97 16.37 9.28 -5.55
C GLN A 97 17.71 8.59 -5.20
N ASN A 98 18.47 9.13 -4.25
CA ASN A 98 19.82 8.64 -3.98
C ASN A 98 19.87 7.60 -2.85
N TRP A 99 18.93 7.69 -1.92
CA TRP A 99 18.87 6.87 -0.71
C TRP A 99 17.62 6.00 -0.68
N MET A 100 16.43 6.61 -0.70
CA MET A 100 15.17 5.87 -0.49
C MET A 100 14.92 4.83 -1.58
N ASP A 101 15.23 5.14 -2.85
CA ASP A 101 15.06 4.17 -3.94
C ASP A 101 15.94 2.92 -3.75
N LYS A 102 17.20 3.11 -3.32
CA LYS A 102 18.12 2.00 -3.02
C LYS A 102 17.68 1.20 -1.81
N LEU A 103 17.24 1.89 -0.76
CA LEU A 103 16.72 1.24 0.44
C LEU A 103 15.50 0.39 0.10
N ASN A 104 14.54 0.92 -0.67
CA ASN A 104 13.38 0.16 -1.15
C ASN A 104 13.81 -1.05 -2.01
N GLY A 105 14.79 -0.87 -2.89
CA GLY A 105 15.34 -1.97 -3.69
C GLY A 105 15.95 -3.09 -2.84
N VAL A 106 16.59 -2.75 -1.72
CA VAL A 106 17.10 -3.73 -0.76
C VAL A 106 15.97 -4.39 0.04
N LEU A 107 14.99 -3.61 0.51
CA LEU A 107 13.88 -4.10 1.33
C LEU A 107 12.91 -5.01 0.55
N LEU A 108 12.78 -4.81 -0.76
CA LEU A 108 11.84 -5.59 -1.58
C LEU A 108 12.08 -7.11 -1.49
N PRO A 109 13.30 -7.65 -1.67
CA PRO A 109 13.58 -9.06 -1.41
C PRO A 109 13.20 -9.54 -0.01
N PHE A 110 13.49 -8.77 1.04
CA PHE A 110 13.12 -9.13 2.42
C PHE A 110 11.61 -9.20 2.57
N TYR A 111 10.90 -8.22 2.03
CA TYR A 111 9.46 -8.20 2.02
C TYR A 111 8.86 -9.41 1.28
N LEU A 112 9.40 -9.77 0.10
CA LEU A 112 8.94 -10.95 -0.65
C LEU A 112 9.15 -12.25 0.12
N ILE A 113 10.33 -12.41 0.73
CA ILE A 113 10.66 -13.58 1.55
C ILE A 113 9.77 -13.61 2.80
N GLY A 114 9.60 -12.47 3.47
CA GLY A 114 8.74 -12.30 4.64
C GLY A 114 7.29 -12.65 4.34
N LEU A 115 6.75 -12.22 3.19
CA LEU A 115 5.40 -12.55 2.76
C LEU A 115 5.20 -14.06 2.56
N VAL A 116 6.18 -14.73 1.94
CA VAL A 116 6.15 -16.19 1.77
C VAL A 116 6.27 -16.89 3.13
N ALA A 117 7.21 -16.46 3.97
CA ALA A 117 7.41 -17.00 5.31
C ALA A 117 6.15 -16.87 6.17
N LEU A 118 5.49 -15.72 6.13
CA LEU A 118 4.23 -15.45 6.82
C LEU A 118 3.14 -16.46 6.43
N VAL A 119 2.95 -16.70 5.12
CA VAL A 119 1.97 -17.69 4.64
C VAL A 119 2.35 -19.10 5.11
N VAL A 120 3.62 -19.49 4.98
CA VAL A 120 4.10 -20.82 5.39
C VAL A 120 3.94 -21.04 6.90
N MET A 121 4.32 -20.06 7.72
CA MET A 121 4.18 -20.12 9.17
C MET A 121 2.71 -20.16 9.60
N THR A 122 1.85 -19.37 8.94
CA THR A 122 0.40 -19.40 9.20
C THR A 122 -0.16 -20.80 8.95
N ILE A 123 0.23 -21.44 7.84
CA ILE A 123 -0.19 -22.82 7.52
C ILE A 123 0.40 -23.84 8.52
N ALA A 124 1.65 -23.65 8.94
CA ALA A 124 2.31 -24.57 9.87
C ALA A 124 1.68 -24.55 11.26
N GLU A 125 1.28 -23.37 11.75
CA GLU A 125 0.72 -23.17 13.09
C GLU A 125 -0.79 -23.48 13.14
N TYR A 126 -1.57 -22.96 12.17
CA TYR A 126 -3.03 -23.03 12.21
C TYR A 126 -3.63 -24.06 11.23
N GLY A 127 -2.80 -24.66 10.36
CA GLY A 127 -3.26 -25.53 9.28
C GLY A 127 -3.80 -24.76 8.07
N TYR A 128 -3.90 -25.46 6.93
CA TYR A 128 -4.53 -24.91 5.72
C TYR A 128 -6.03 -25.25 5.68
N SER A 129 -6.85 -24.25 5.37
CA SER A 129 -8.27 -24.40 5.04
C SER A 129 -8.65 -23.46 3.91
N SER A 130 -9.66 -23.83 3.10
CA SER A 130 -10.25 -22.94 2.10
C SER A 130 -11.31 -21.98 2.68
N ALA A 131 -11.53 -22.00 3.99
CA ALA A 131 -12.56 -21.19 4.66
C ALA A 131 -12.44 -19.68 4.38
N TRP A 132 -11.22 -19.16 4.21
CA TRP A 132 -10.98 -17.75 3.91
C TRP A 132 -11.61 -17.29 2.57
N LEU A 133 -11.84 -18.21 1.61
CA LEU A 133 -12.55 -17.91 0.36
C LEU A 133 -14.06 -17.75 0.54
N HIS A 134 -14.60 -18.29 1.63
CA HIS A 134 -16.02 -18.28 1.97
C HIS A 134 -16.34 -17.31 3.11
N MET A 135 -15.37 -16.47 3.49
CA MET A 135 -15.59 -15.39 4.44
C MET A 135 -16.65 -14.41 3.92
N GLY A 136 -17.57 -14.04 4.82
CA GLY A 136 -18.62 -13.08 4.53
C GLY A 136 -19.50 -12.87 5.77
N PRO A 137 -20.43 -11.90 5.73
CA PRO A 137 -21.36 -11.66 6.83
C PRO A 137 -22.24 -12.88 7.09
N ALA A 138 -22.52 -13.16 8.37
CA ALA A 138 -23.43 -14.24 8.75
C ALA A 138 -24.85 -14.06 8.19
N SER A 139 -25.24 -12.82 7.87
CA SER A 139 -26.51 -12.48 7.23
C SER A 139 -26.60 -12.86 5.75
N GLY A 140 -25.53 -13.42 5.17
CA GLY A 140 -25.45 -13.82 3.76
C GLY A 140 -24.78 -12.76 2.87
N PRO A 141 -24.77 -12.99 1.53
CA PRO A 141 -24.13 -12.09 0.57
C PRO A 141 -24.73 -10.69 0.63
N VAL A 142 -23.86 -9.68 0.73
CA VAL A 142 -24.27 -8.27 0.66
C VAL A 142 -24.56 -7.92 -0.79
N GLU A 143 -25.76 -7.39 -1.05
CA GLU A 143 -26.12 -6.87 -2.36
C GLU A 143 -25.09 -5.82 -2.81
N ASN A 144 -24.56 -5.96 -4.03
CA ASN A 144 -23.51 -5.09 -4.57
C ASN A 144 -22.22 -5.02 -3.73
N GLY A 145 -21.94 -5.99 -2.85
CA GLY A 145 -20.75 -5.98 -2.00
C GLY A 145 -19.42 -5.89 -2.77
N TRP A 146 -19.35 -6.47 -3.98
CA TRP A 146 -18.18 -6.35 -4.85
C TRP A 146 -17.99 -4.92 -5.39
N TRP A 147 -19.09 -4.19 -5.65
CA TRP A 147 -19.07 -2.81 -6.12
C TRP A 147 -18.70 -1.85 -4.99
N GLN A 148 -19.22 -2.09 -3.79
CA GLN A 148 -18.82 -1.35 -2.59
C GLN A 148 -17.33 -1.54 -2.32
N CYS A 149 -16.82 -2.78 -2.37
CA CYS A 149 -15.40 -3.08 -2.26
C CYS A 149 -14.56 -2.33 -3.30
N PHE A 150 -14.95 -2.36 -4.58
CA PHE A 150 -14.28 -1.61 -5.64
C PHE A 150 -14.28 -0.10 -5.37
N SER A 151 -15.41 0.45 -4.93
CA SER A 151 -15.57 1.87 -4.61
C SER A 151 -14.69 2.30 -3.42
N TYR A 152 -14.56 1.46 -2.40
CA TYR A 152 -13.63 1.72 -1.29
C TYR A 152 -12.17 1.78 -1.76
N PHE A 153 -11.77 0.89 -2.68
CA PHE A 153 -10.44 0.93 -3.28
C PHE A 153 -10.16 2.21 -4.07
N MET A 154 -11.19 2.94 -4.54
CA MET A 154 -10.99 4.24 -5.19
C MET A 154 -10.37 5.28 -4.26
N GLY A 155 -10.50 5.14 -2.94
CA GLY A 155 -9.80 5.99 -1.96
C GLY A 155 -8.27 5.94 -2.08
N VAL A 156 -7.74 4.80 -2.56
CA VAL A 156 -6.30 4.59 -2.78
C VAL A 156 -5.83 5.17 -4.13
N TRP A 157 -6.75 5.59 -5.00
CA TRP A 157 -6.40 6.05 -6.35
C TRP A 157 -5.76 7.44 -6.37
N ILE A 158 -5.86 8.19 -5.27
CA ILE A 158 -5.06 9.40 -5.07
C ILE A 158 -3.55 9.13 -5.22
N LEU A 159 -3.10 7.91 -4.89
CA LEU A 159 -1.70 7.51 -5.02
C LEU A 159 -1.25 7.39 -6.49
N MET A 160 -2.15 7.39 -7.48
CA MET A 160 -1.80 7.43 -8.90
C MET A 160 -1.02 8.71 -9.26
N MET A 161 -1.16 9.77 -8.46
CA MET A 161 -0.39 10.99 -8.63
C MET A 161 1.12 10.73 -8.49
N TYR A 162 1.52 9.79 -7.63
CA TYR A 162 2.93 9.40 -7.53
C TYR A 162 3.47 8.76 -8.81
N THR A 163 2.65 8.02 -9.57
CA THR A 163 3.05 7.49 -10.88
C THR A 163 3.55 8.59 -11.79
N TRP A 164 2.93 9.77 -11.75
CA TRP A 164 3.33 10.91 -12.55
C TRP A 164 4.73 11.41 -12.18
N ASP A 165 4.97 11.58 -10.88
CA ASP A 165 6.23 12.13 -10.37
C ASP A 165 7.40 11.16 -10.53
N TYR A 166 7.14 9.84 -10.51
CA TYR A 166 8.16 8.84 -10.82
C TYR A 166 8.35 8.65 -12.33
N ALA A 167 7.27 8.48 -13.08
CA ALA A 167 7.35 8.18 -14.51
C ALA A 167 7.96 9.32 -15.32
N ARG A 168 7.82 10.58 -14.91
CA ARG A 168 8.41 11.72 -15.65
C ARG A 168 9.94 11.64 -15.83
N PHE A 169 10.64 10.85 -15.00
CA PHE A 169 12.08 10.63 -15.09
C PHE A 169 12.45 9.45 -16.00
N GLY A 170 11.48 8.67 -16.47
CA GLY A 170 11.69 7.55 -17.37
C GLY A 170 12.14 7.97 -18.77
N ARG A 171 12.94 7.13 -19.43
CA ARG A 171 13.36 7.39 -20.81
C ARG A 171 12.18 7.19 -21.75
N LYS A 172 12.01 8.11 -22.71
CA LYS A 172 10.88 8.07 -23.67
C LYS A 172 10.80 6.77 -24.47
N GLN A 173 11.95 6.19 -24.82
CA GLN A 173 12.03 4.92 -25.56
C GLN A 173 11.47 3.72 -24.75
N ASP A 174 11.55 3.79 -23.42
CA ASP A 174 11.12 2.70 -22.53
C ASP A 174 9.64 2.86 -22.10
N ALA A 175 8.93 3.84 -22.66
CA ALA A 175 7.58 4.19 -22.23
C ALA A 175 6.57 3.03 -22.35
N SER A 176 6.70 2.20 -23.38
CA SER A 176 5.87 1.00 -23.55
C SER A 176 6.11 0.00 -22.42
N PHE A 177 7.37 -0.28 -22.10
CA PHE A 177 7.76 -1.20 -21.02
C PHE A 177 7.25 -0.70 -19.67
N HIS A 178 7.57 0.54 -19.29
CA HIS A 178 7.14 1.12 -18.01
C HIS A 178 5.60 1.14 -17.89
N SER A 179 4.88 1.47 -18.95
CA SER A 179 3.41 1.50 -18.92
C SER A 179 2.75 0.11 -18.79
N ARG A 180 3.44 -0.96 -19.21
CA ARG A 180 2.89 -2.32 -19.20
C ARG A 180 3.33 -3.12 -17.99
N PHE A 181 4.55 -2.91 -17.50
CA PHE A 181 5.15 -3.65 -16.41
C PHE A 181 5.21 -2.83 -15.12
N ASN A 182 6.06 -1.80 -15.06
CA ASN A 182 6.35 -1.06 -13.83
C ASN A 182 5.17 -0.24 -13.29
N PHE A 183 4.33 0.30 -14.19
CA PHE A 183 3.10 1.02 -13.88
C PHE A 183 1.89 0.36 -14.55
N GLY A 184 1.96 -0.96 -14.71
CA GLY A 184 0.94 -1.73 -15.42
C GLY A 184 0.49 -2.95 -14.63
N LEU A 185 -0.12 -3.89 -15.35
CA LEU A 185 -0.85 -5.00 -14.75
C LEU A 185 0.00 -5.89 -13.83
N PRO A 186 1.26 -6.25 -14.16
CA PRO A 186 2.09 -7.08 -13.28
C PRO A 186 2.32 -6.43 -11.92
N PHE A 187 2.70 -5.13 -11.91
CA PHE A 187 2.95 -4.40 -10.68
C PHE A 187 1.68 -4.32 -9.82
N TYR A 188 0.54 -3.89 -10.37
CA TYR A 188 -0.68 -3.75 -9.56
C TYR A 188 -1.32 -5.09 -9.18
N THR A 189 -1.14 -6.13 -9.99
CA THR A 189 -1.52 -7.51 -9.58
C THR A 189 -0.77 -7.90 -8.32
N PHE A 190 0.54 -7.66 -8.27
CA PHE A 190 1.32 -7.97 -7.09
C PHE A 190 0.94 -7.07 -5.90
N THR A 191 0.91 -5.75 -6.11
CA THR A 191 0.69 -4.75 -5.05
C THR A 191 -0.69 -4.83 -4.43
N PHE A 192 -1.75 -5.10 -5.20
CA PHE A 192 -3.12 -5.14 -4.66
C PHE A 192 -3.69 -6.54 -4.58
N LEU A 193 -3.60 -7.34 -5.65
CA LEU A 193 -4.29 -8.63 -5.66
C LEU A 193 -3.56 -9.66 -4.79
N ILE A 194 -2.26 -9.88 -5.00
CA ILE A 194 -1.50 -10.87 -4.23
C ILE A 194 -1.49 -10.48 -2.75
N ASN A 195 -1.14 -9.24 -2.44
CA ASN A 195 -1.17 -8.73 -1.07
C ASN A 195 -2.56 -8.77 -0.43
N GLY A 196 -3.60 -8.36 -1.15
CA GLY A 196 -4.96 -8.43 -0.67
C GLY A 196 -5.40 -9.87 -0.39
N LEU A 197 -5.02 -10.84 -1.23
CA LEU A 197 -5.31 -12.25 -1.01
C LEU A 197 -4.56 -12.80 0.21
N VAL A 198 -3.29 -12.46 0.40
CA VAL A 198 -2.53 -12.85 1.61
C VAL A 198 -3.18 -12.25 2.86
N GLY A 199 -3.57 -10.98 2.82
CA GLY A 199 -4.28 -10.33 3.93
C GLY A 199 -5.62 -11.02 4.26
N ILE A 200 -6.43 -11.35 3.25
CA ILE A 200 -7.69 -12.09 3.45
C ILE A 200 -7.40 -13.50 4.01
N PHE A 201 -6.38 -14.19 3.50
CA PHE A 201 -5.97 -15.50 3.99
C PHE A 201 -5.59 -15.46 5.48
N ILE A 202 -4.75 -14.51 5.89
CA ILE A 202 -4.34 -14.33 7.29
C ILE A 202 -5.55 -14.00 8.16
N ALA A 203 -6.37 -13.04 7.74
CA ALA A 203 -7.58 -12.64 8.47
C ALA A 203 -8.60 -13.79 8.63
N GLY A 204 -8.63 -14.72 7.68
CA GLY A 204 -9.50 -15.91 7.72
C GLY A 204 -8.92 -17.11 8.45
N THR A 205 -7.63 -17.08 8.78
CA THR A 205 -6.91 -18.23 9.35
C THR A 205 -6.47 -17.98 10.78
N ILE A 206 -5.95 -16.78 11.08
CA ILE A 206 -5.49 -16.44 12.43
C ILE A 206 -6.67 -15.94 13.26
N PRO A 207 -6.98 -16.55 14.42
CA PRO A 207 -8.04 -16.08 15.29
C PRO A 207 -7.69 -14.73 15.92
N THR A 208 -8.26 -13.63 15.44
CA THR A 208 -8.05 -12.29 16.02
C THR A 208 -9.17 -11.92 17.02
N PRO A 209 -8.85 -11.71 18.32
CA PRO A 209 -9.82 -11.18 19.28
C PRO A 209 -10.24 -9.74 18.90
N GLY A 210 -11.52 -9.41 18.97
CA GLY A 210 -11.99 -8.01 18.86
C GLY A 210 -12.39 -7.51 17.47
N GLY A 211 -12.61 -8.39 16.50
CA GLY A 211 -13.05 -8.02 15.15
C GLY A 211 -11.89 -7.67 14.20
N LEU A 212 -12.20 -7.66 12.90
CA LEU A 212 -11.21 -7.42 11.86
C LEU A 212 -10.95 -5.92 11.71
N THR A 213 -9.70 -5.51 11.96
CA THR A 213 -9.17 -4.16 11.81
C THR A 213 -7.75 -4.26 11.25
N GLU A 214 -7.22 -3.17 10.71
CA GLU A 214 -5.84 -3.12 10.21
C GLU A 214 -4.83 -3.41 11.32
N VAL A 215 -5.14 -2.96 12.54
CA VAL A 215 -4.32 -3.20 13.73
C VAL A 215 -4.34 -4.67 14.13
N SER A 216 -5.49 -5.34 14.08
CA SER A 216 -5.56 -6.76 14.50
C SER A 216 -4.81 -7.70 13.57
N VAL A 217 -4.76 -7.41 12.27
CA VAL A 217 -3.92 -8.16 11.31
C VAL A 217 -2.43 -7.97 11.62
N VAL A 218 -2.00 -6.75 11.92
CA VAL A 218 -0.59 -6.46 12.24
C VAL A 218 -0.16 -7.14 13.53
N LYS A 219 -1.00 -7.10 14.57
CA LYS A 219 -0.76 -7.84 15.82
C LYS A 219 -0.63 -9.33 15.58
N ALA A 220 -1.53 -9.91 14.79
CA ALA A 220 -1.47 -11.33 14.42
C ALA A 220 -0.14 -11.71 13.72
N ILE A 221 0.37 -10.84 12.84
CA ILE A 221 1.68 -11.05 12.19
C ILE A 221 2.82 -11.00 13.21
N VAL A 222 2.81 -10.00 14.10
CA VAL A 222 3.84 -9.83 15.14
C VAL A 222 3.79 -10.97 16.17
N GLU A 223 2.62 -11.43 16.58
CA GLU A 223 2.46 -12.58 17.48
C GLU A 223 2.98 -13.88 16.85
N LEU A 224 2.74 -14.09 15.55
CA LEU A 224 3.19 -15.29 14.83
C LEU A 224 4.70 -15.28 14.53
N MET A 225 5.25 -14.14 14.11
CA MET A 225 6.62 -14.05 13.59
C MET A 225 7.60 -13.37 14.56
N GLY A 226 7.12 -12.80 15.67
CA GLY A 226 7.92 -12.03 16.61
C GLY A 226 8.57 -10.82 15.94
N VAL A 227 9.86 -10.62 16.21
CA VAL A 227 10.64 -9.50 15.62
C VAL A 227 10.63 -9.51 14.09
N TRP A 228 10.50 -10.68 13.46
CA TRP A 228 10.45 -10.79 12.00
C TRP A 228 9.14 -10.30 11.41
N GLY A 229 8.06 -10.25 12.20
CA GLY A 229 6.81 -9.61 11.77
C GLY A 229 6.86 -8.09 11.85
N LEU A 230 7.83 -7.54 12.58
CA LEU A 230 8.05 -6.09 12.73
C LEU A 230 8.98 -5.51 11.66
N ILE A 231 9.81 -6.35 11.03
CA ILE A 231 10.76 -5.99 9.96
C ILE A 231 10.08 -6.14 8.59
#